data_AF-A0A3B4H5Z4-F1
#
_entry.id   AF-A0A3B4H5Z4-F1
#
_cell.length_a   1.000
_cell.length_b   1.000
_cell.length_c   1.000
_cell.angle_alpha   90.00
_cell.angle_beta   90.00
_cell.angle_gamma   90.00
#
_symmetry.space_group_name_H-M   'P 1'
#
loop_
_entity.id
_entity.type
_entity.pdbx_description
1 polymer ?
#
loop_
_entity_poly.entity_id
_entity_poly.type
_entity_poly.pdbx_seq_one_letter_code
_entity_poly.pdbx_strand_id
1 'polypeptide(L)'
;MEGTPYKTCENGKWTGQMRCLSKEDMNKHNIQFRYVSDDKLYSEHNDVIEFICSRGRRVGSLEMRQTCIEGCSELPNVPHAHVSEGTSKVVYQEGDVIHFSCESGYISDQISKFICTADGWLVVHQGKCYSCSTLPDVPHAQVTQETRTSQYQAGHMIHFACEPGYTSALTIKYVCTTEGWQPLQRGSCYREFKNCYDGLYFYIYFSSLLHKLTYILHILLFSDRSCKIGVMDPHLYVAGLPPSNEIMATGHKLRFLCSNTGVLIGSTEIECLENEQWNSPFPTCSGAQGCGRPPPLSDGDTKTSTKRLYQHNEKVEYICQRYHVMKGGPFKTCNDGEWTGEIRCLQPCTVNRDDMNRHNIWFRYSRDDKLYSEHDDEIEFMCTRGRPVGTLGMRQKCEHGVVHLPTCQ
;
A
#
# COMPACT_ATOMS: atom_id res chain seq x y z
N MET A 1 -10.36 21.86 1.11
CA MET A 1 -9.64 22.69 0.14
C MET A 1 -9.93 22.06 -1.21
N GLU A 2 -11.10 22.38 -1.74
CA GLU A 2 -11.25 23.40 -2.80
C GLU A 2 -10.61 22.97 -4.10
N GLY A 3 -11.45 22.91 -5.14
CA GLY A 3 -11.00 22.86 -6.52
C GLY A 3 -11.27 21.53 -7.20
N THR A 4 -12.54 21.20 -7.44
CA THR A 4 -12.86 20.55 -8.72
C THR A 4 -12.21 21.41 -9.83
N PRO A 5 -11.57 20.83 -10.85
CA PRO A 5 -10.87 21.60 -11.88
C PRO A 5 -11.90 22.18 -12.85
N TYR A 6 -12.49 23.30 -12.44
CA TYR A 6 -13.30 24.18 -13.27
C TYR A 6 -12.64 25.57 -13.31
N LYS A 7 -12.97 26.34 -14.35
CA LYS A 7 -12.55 27.75 -14.40
C LYS A 7 -13.35 28.54 -13.36
N THR A 8 -12.64 29.20 -12.46
CA THR A 8 -13.24 30.10 -11.45
C THR A 8 -12.85 31.54 -11.77
N CYS A 9 -13.80 32.47 -11.65
CA CYS A 9 -13.50 33.90 -11.81
C CYS A 9 -13.23 34.52 -10.44
N GLU A 10 -11.97 34.87 -10.19
CA GLU A 10 -11.54 35.56 -8.99
C GLU A 10 -10.96 36.92 -9.38
N ASN A 11 -11.53 38.01 -8.83
CA ASN A 11 -11.07 39.38 -9.07
C ASN A 11 -10.96 39.77 -10.56
N GLY A 12 -11.84 39.24 -11.42
CA GLY A 12 -11.87 39.54 -12.85
C GLY A 12 -10.86 38.74 -13.69
N LYS A 13 -10.18 37.74 -13.11
CA LYS A 13 -9.27 36.81 -13.80
C LYS A 13 -9.76 35.37 -13.65
N TRP A 14 -9.65 34.60 -14.72
CA TRP A 14 -10.00 33.17 -14.70
C TRP A 14 -8.81 32.33 -14.24
N THR A 15 -9.01 31.48 -13.23
CA THR A 15 -8.04 30.51 -12.70
C THR A 15 -8.60 29.09 -12.81
N GLY A 16 -7.77 28.05 -12.85
CA GLY A 16 -8.19 26.65 -12.97
C GLY A 16 -8.16 26.06 -14.40
N GLN A 17 -8.55 24.79 -14.54
CA GLN A 17 -8.62 24.05 -15.82
C GLN A 17 -10.09 23.81 -16.21
N MET A 18 -10.36 23.64 -17.51
CA MET A 18 -11.71 23.47 -18.03
C MET A 18 -12.08 22.00 -18.23
N ARG A 19 -13.15 21.53 -17.59
CA ARG A 19 -13.79 20.26 -17.91
C ARG A 19 -15.11 20.48 -18.67
N CYS A 20 -15.63 19.43 -19.29
CA CYS A 20 -16.97 19.45 -19.86
C CYS A 20 -18.02 19.42 -18.74
N LEU A 21 -18.99 20.33 -18.81
CA LEU A 21 -19.91 20.67 -17.72
C LEU A 21 -21.36 20.65 -18.20
N SER A 22 -22.24 20.20 -17.31
CA SER A 22 -23.69 20.27 -17.50
C SER A 22 -24.22 21.69 -17.29
N LYS A 23 -25.46 21.96 -17.76
CA LYS A 23 -26.16 23.23 -17.51
C LYS A 23 -26.21 23.60 -16.02
N GLU A 24 -26.42 22.58 -15.17
CA GLU A 24 -26.61 22.76 -13.73
C GLU A 24 -25.30 23.18 -13.06
N ASP A 25 -24.19 22.54 -13.43
CA ASP A 25 -22.85 22.89 -12.92
C ASP A 25 -22.40 24.26 -13.40
N MET A 26 -22.69 24.60 -14.65
CA MET A 26 -22.42 25.93 -15.19
C MET A 26 -23.14 27.04 -14.42
N ASN A 27 -24.41 26.82 -14.09
CA ASN A 27 -25.20 27.75 -13.29
C ASN A 27 -24.66 27.83 -11.85
N LYS A 28 -24.31 26.69 -11.25
CA LYS A 28 -23.73 26.61 -9.91
C LYS A 28 -22.40 27.36 -9.80
N HIS A 29 -21.61 27.39 -10.88
CA HIS A 29 -20.29 28.01 -10.93
C HIS A 29 -20.25 29.38 -11.66
N ASN A 30 -21.40 29.97 -11.98
CA ASN A 30 -21.52 31.30 -12.63
C ASN A 30 -20.76 31.44 -13.96
N ILE A 31 -20.77 30.39 -14.80
CA ILE A 31 -20.05 30.33 -16.07
C ILE A 31 -21.00 30.66 -17.24
N GLN A 32 -20.63 31.59 -18.13
CA GLN A 32 -21.42 31.99 -19.31
C GLN A 32 -20.62 31.95 -20.63
N PHE A 33 -21.22 31.40 -21.69
CA PHE A 33 -20.67 31.31 -23.05
C PHE A 33 -20.81 32.63 -23.83
N ARG A 34 -19.80 33.03 -24.62
CA ARG A 34 -19.87 34.22 -25.51
C ARG A 34 -20.49 33.95 -26.90
N TYR A 35 -20.26 32.78 -27.49
CA TYR A 35 -20.73 32.44 -28.85
C TYR A 35 -21.01 30.94 -28.98
N VAL A 36 -22.26 30.51 -28.80
CA VAL A 36 -22.83 29.39 -29.55
C VAL A 36 -24.25 29.82 -29.88
N SER A 37 -24.66 29.66 -31.13
CA SER A 37 -26.04 29.83 -31.57
C SER A 37 -27.03 29.24 -30.56
N ASP A 38 -27.73 30.15 -29.87
CA ASP A 38 -28.90 30.10 -28.99
C ASP A 38 -29.45 28.81 -28.33
N ASP A 39 -28.85 27.60 -28.40
CA ASP A 39 -29.47 26.39 -27.82
C ASP A 39 -28.53 25.33 -27.20
N LYS A 40 -27.19 25.52 -27.10
CA LYS A 40 -26.33 24.53 -26.41
C LYS A 40 -26.50 24.61 -24.88
N LEU A 41 -27.10 23.56 -24.29
CA LEU A 41 -27.37 23.41 -22.86
C LEU A 41 -26.19 22.84 -22.04
N TYR A 42 -25.12 22.39 -22.70
CA TYR A 42 -23.95 21.73 -22.08
C TYR A 42 -22.73 21.89 -22.99
N SER A 43 -21.52 21.62 -22.49
CA SER A 43 -20.29 21.55 -23.30
C SER A 43 -19.88 20.12 -23.65
N GLU A 44 -19.40 19.92 -24.88
CA GLU A 44 -18.93 18.64 -25.42
C GLU A 44 -17.40 18.65 -25.61
N HIS A 45 -16.79 17.46 -25.73
CA HIS A 45 -15.36 17.33 -25.99
C HIS A 45 -14.92 18.16 -27.20
N ASN A 46 -13.81 18.89 -27.07
CA ASN A 46 -13.25 19.80 -28.06
C ASN A 46 -14.06 21.06 -28.38
N ASP A 47 -15.15 21.34 -27.66
CA ASP A 47 -15.80 22.65 -27.76
C ASP A 47 -14.80 23.73 -27.31
N VAL A 48 -14.59 24.74 -28.18
CA VAL A 48 -13.78 25.92 -27.85
C VAL A 48 -14.69 26.95 -27.23
N ILE A 49 -14.50 27.19 -25.94
CA ILE A 49 -15.43 27.98 -25.16
C ILE A 49 -14.80 29.32 -24.81
N GLU A 50 -15.59 30.39 -24.95
CA GLU A 50 -15.20 31.75 -24.58
C GLU A 50 -16.00 32.25 -23.36
N PHE A 51 -15.29 32.62 -22.28
CA PHE A 51 -15.87 32.88 -20.95
C PHE A 51 -16.03 34.36 -20.60
N ILE A 52 -17.07 34.72 -19.84
CA ILE A 52 -17.27 36.07 -19.27
C ILE A 52 -17.62 35.97 -17.78
N CYS A 53 -17.00 36.80 -16.92
CA CYS A 53 -17.38 36.88 -15.51
C CYS A 53 -18.71 37.63 -15.35
N SER A 54 -19.65 37.08 -14.58
CA SER A 54 -21.02 37.61 -14.44
C SER A 54 -21.13 38.97 -13.71
N ARG A 55 -20.09 39.44 -13.01
CA ARG A 55 -20.13 40.68 -12.18
C ARG A 55 -18.91 41.62 -12.29
N GLY A 56 -17.98 41.41 -13.23
CA GLY A 56 -16.75 42.21 -13.35
C GLY A 56 -16.68 43.07 -14.63
N ARG A 57 -16.12 44.30 -14.54
CA ARG A 57 -15.75 45.07 -15.74
C ARG A 57 -14.56 44.42 -16.45
N ARG A 58 -14.54 44.54 -17.78
CA ARG A 58 -13.49 44.01 -18.68
C ARG A 58 -12.09 44.40 -18.18
N VAL A 59 -11.29 43.42 -17.77
CA VAL A 59 -9.84 43.53 -17.73
C VAL A 59 -9.32 43.01 -19.06
N GLY A 60 -8.54 43.83 -19.75
CA GLY A 60 -8.12 43.59 -21.13
C GLY A 60 -7.32 42.31 -21.35
N SER A 61 -7.57 41.74 -22.53
CA SER A 61 -6.73 40.90 -23.39
C SER A 61 -6.22 39.52 -22.91
N LEU A 62 -6.74 38.51 -23.64
CA LEU A 62 -6.04 37.47 -24.42
C LEU A 62 -6.11 35.97 -24.02
N GLU A 63 -6.54 35.57 -22.83
CA GLU A 63 -6.71 34.13 -22.50
C GLU A 63 -8.17 33.77 -22.17
N MET A 64 -9.10 34.10 -23.06
CA MET A 64 -10.53 33.87 -22.83
C MET A 64 -11.07 32.62 -23.52
N ARG A 65 -10.25 31.88 -24.28
CA ARG A 65 -10.65 30.69 -25.04
C ARG A 65 -9.94 29.45 -24.52
N GLN A 66 -10.71 28.43 -24.17
CA GLN A 66 -10.16 27.13 -23.79
C GLN A 66 -10.99 25.99 -24.37
N THR A 67 -10.32 24.90 -24.72
CA THR A 67 -10.93 23.68 -25.24
C THR A 67 -11.44 22.80 -24.09
N CYS A 68 -12.65 22.27 -24.26
CA CYS A 68 -13.26 21.33 -23.34
C CYS A 68 -12.59 19.95 -23.41
N ILE A 69 -12.17 19.42 -22.26
CA ILE A 69 -11.62 18.06 -22.12
C ILE A 69 -12.59 17.19 -21.30
N GLU A 70 -12.74 15.92 -21.70
CA GLU A 70 -13.49 14.92 -20.93
C GLU A 70 -12.74 14.52 -19.66
N GLY A 71 -13.47 13.98 -18.68
CA GLY A 71 -12.88 13.40 -17.48
C GLY A 71 -12.01 12.17 -17.79
N CYS A 72 -12.36 11.36 -18.80
CA CYS A 72 -11.81 10.01 -19.03
C CYS A 72 -11.19 9.82 -20.44
N SER A 73 -10.44 10.81 -20.94
CA SER A 73 -9.85 10.76 -22.29
C SER A 73 -8.64 9.84 -22.43
N GLU A 74 -7.86 9.64 -21.37
CA GLU A 74 -6.69 8.76 -21.35
C GLU A 74 -7.05 7.45 -20.64
N LEU A 75 -6.83 6.31 -21.32
CA LEU A 75 -7.08 5.00 -20.73
C LEU A 75 -6.11 4.73 -19.56
N PRO A 76 -6.56 4.09 -18.46
CA PRO A 76 -5.68 3.69 -17.37
C PRO A 76 -4.56 2.78 -17.87
N ASN A 77 -3.33 3.02 -17.41
CA ASN A 77 -2.20 2.17 -17.76
C ASN A 77 -2.23 0.89 -16.92
N VAL A 78 -2.54 -0.24 -17.57
CA VAL A 78 -2.36 -1.58 -17.03
C VAL A 78 -1.31 -2.29 -17.90
N PRO A 79 -0.08 -2.48 -17.40
CA PRO A 79 0.99 -3.09 -18.19
C PRO A 79 0.61 -4.48 -18.71
N HIS A 80 0.96 -4.76 -19.97
CA HIS A 80 0.68 -6.04 -20.63
C HIS A 80 -0.81 -6.42 -20.66
N ALA A 81 -1.67 -5.42 -20.76
CA ALA A 81 -3.11 -5.61 -20.80
C ALA A 81 -3.76 -4.68 -21.84
N HIS A 82 -4.90 -5.12 -22.37
CA HIS A 82 -5.73 -4.36 -23.29
C HIS A 82 -7.16 -4.24 -22.73
N VAL A 83 -7.88 -3.20 -23.14
CA VAL A 83 -9.30 -3.05 -22.79
C VAL A 83 -10.09 -4.17 -23.48
N SER A 84 -10.92 -4.88 -22.71
CA SER A 84 -11.75 -5.96 -23.22
C SER A 84 -12.73 -5.43 -24.26
N GLU A 85 -12.85 -6.11 -25.41
CA GLU A 85 -13.64 -5.66 -26.57
C GLU A 85 -15.08 -5.28 -26.22
N GLY A 86 -15.74 -6.03 -25.32
CA GLY A 86 -17.11 -5.77 -24.89
C GLY A 86 -17.32 -4.49 -24.05
N THR A 87 -16.24 -3.88 -23.58
CA THR A 87 -16.27 -2.60 -22.86
C THR A 87 -15.55 -1.47 -23.58
N SER A 88 -14.91 -1.77 -24.71
CA SER A 88 -14.17 -0.78 -25.49
C SER A 88 -15.14 0.14 -26.21
N LYS A 89 -14.98 1.45 -26.00
CA LYS A 89 -15.76 2.49 -26.67
C LYS A 89 -14.83 3.51 -27.31
N VAL A 90 -15.31 4.17 -28.37
CA VAL A 90 -14.62 5.30 -29.01
C VAL A 90 -14.59 6.52 -28.07
N VAL A 91 -15.62 6.67 -27.23
CA VAL A 91 -15.78 7.75 -26.24
C VAL A 91 -16.39 7.17 -24.97
N TYR A 92 -15.91 7.59 -23.78
CA TYR A 92 -16.35 7.09 -22.48
C TYR A 92 -17.07 8.18 -21.68
N GLN A 93 -18.31 7.90 -21.28
CA GLN A 93 -19.14 8.81 -20.50
C GLN A 93 -19.11 8.45 -19.01
N GLU A 94 -19.48 9.39 -18.15
CA GLU A 94 -19.60 9.12 -16.72
C GLU A 94 -20.55 7.93 -16.46
N GLY A 95 -20.10 6.99 -15.62
CA GLY A 95 -20.75 5.72 -15.35
C GLY A 95 -20.29 4.55 -16.23
N ASP A 96 -19.55 4.81 -17.31
CA ASP A 96 -19.01 3.76 -18.17
C ASP A 96 -17.97 2.90 -17.44
N VAL A 97 -18.01 1.60 -17.70
CA VAL A 97 -17.13 0.62 -17.06
C VAL A 97 -16.24 -0.01 -18.10
N ILE A 98 -14.93 -0.02 -17.84
CA ILE A 98 -13.95 -0.77 -18.64
C ILE A 98 -13.36 -1.91 -17.84
N HIS A 99 -13.16 -3.02 -18.54
CA HIS A 99 -12.41 -4.18 -18.07
C HIS A 99 -11.11 -4.29 -18.85
N PHE A 100 -10.04 -4.72 -18.19
CA PHE A 100 -8.80 -5.10 -18.88
C PHE A 100 -8.64 -6.61 -18.89
N SER A 101 -8.22 -7.11 -20.05
CA SER A 101 -7.77 -8.49 -20.28
C SER A 101 -6.26 -8.48 -20.51
N CYS A 102 -5.55 -9.46 -19.96
CA CYS A 102 -4.11 -9.57 -20.20
C CYS A 102 -3.81 -9.91 -21.66
N GLU A 103 -2.69 -9.40 -22.16
CA GLU A 103 -2.13 -9.76 -23.46
C GLU A 103 -1.72 -11.24 -23.51
N SER A 104 -1.58 -11.79 -24.72
CA SER A 104 -1.19 -13.19 -24.92
C SER A 104 0.10 -13.54 -24.17
N GLY A 105 0.04 -14.61 -23.35
CA GLY A 105 1.18 -15.08 -22.54
C GLY A 105 1.29 -14.42 -21.16
N TYR A 106 0.40 -13.47 -20.84
CA TYR A 106 0.22 -12.94 -19.50
C TYR A 106 -1.08 -13.48 -18.90
N ILE A 107 -1.05 -13.71 -17.59
CA ILE A 107 -2.18 -14.20 -16.82
C ILE A 107 -2.44 -13.24 -15.67
N SER A 108 -3.71 -13.17 -15.26
CA SER A 108 -4.16 -12.46 -14.07
C SER A 108 -5.24 -13.28 -13.40
N ASP A 109 -5.18 -13.39 -12.07
CA ASP A 109 -6.24 -13.98 -11.24
C ASP A 109 -7.36 -12.97 -10.91
N GLN A 110 -7.10 -11.68 -11.13
CA GLN A 110 -8.02 -10.59 -10.89
C GLN A 110 -8.21 -9.74 -12.16
N ILE A 111 -9.46 -9.47 -12.54
CA ILE A 111 -9.78 -8.59 -13.67
C ILE A 111 -9.68 -7.14 -13.20
N SER A 112 -8.94 -6.30 -13.93
CA SER A 112 -8.89 -4.85 -13.63
C SER A 112 -10.17 -4.18 -14.11
N LYS A 113 -10.86 -3.50 -13.20
CA LYS A 113 -12.14 -2.81 -13.43
C LYS A 113 -12.00 -1.33 -13.07
N PHE A 114 -12.35 -0.48 -14.03
CA PHE A 114 -12.37 0.97 -13.85
C PHE A 114 -13.73 1.53 -14.23
N ILE A 115 -14.16 2.58 -13.55
CA ILE A 115 -15.40 3.28 -13.83
C ILE A 115 -15.05 4.73 -14.19
N CYS A 116 -15.56 5.23 -15.31
CA CYS A 116 -15.43 6.62 -15.66
C CYS A 116 -16.29 7.47 -14.73
N THR A 117 -15.70 8.51 -14.13
CA THR A 117 -16.38 9.48 -13.26
C THR A 117 -16.12 10.89 -13.79
N ALA A 118 -16.84 11.88 -13.26
CA ALA A 118 -16.55 13.30 -13.52
C ALA A 118 -15.08 13.71 -13.21
N ASP A 119 -14.39 12.93 -12.37
CA ASP A 119 -12.98 13.15 -11.99
C ASP A 119 -11.96 12.29 -12.74
N GLY A 120 -12.42 11.45 -13.67
CA GLY A 120 -11.61 10.52 -14.43
C GLY A 120 -11.84 9.06 -14.04
N TRP A 121 -10.90 8.19 -14.38
CA TRP A 121 -11.03 6.75 -14.13
C TRP A 121 -10.89 6.41 -12.64
N LEU A 122 -11.99 6.00 -12.03
CA LEU A 122 -12.02 5.42 -10.69
C LEU A 122 -11.59 3.96 -10.76
N VAL A 123 -10.56 3.59 -9.99
CA VAL A 123 -10.09 2.22 -9.86
C VAL A 123 -11.02 1.47 -8.90
N VAL A 124 -11.77 0.48 -9.40
CA VAL A 124 -12.59 -0.39 -8.54
C VAL A 124 -11.72 -1.51 -7.97
N HIS A 125 -11.05 -2.23 -8.87
CA HIS A 125 -10.02 -3.22 -8.55
C HIS A 125 -9.01 -3.23 -9.69
N GLN A 126 -7.71 -3.33 -9.39
CA GLN A 126 -6.66 -3.36 -10.41
C GLN A 126 -5.84 -4.65 -10.26
N GLY A 127 -6.14 -5.62 -11.12
CA GLY A 127 -5.32 -6.80 -11.29
C GLY A 127 -3.99 -6.46 -11.98
N LYS A 128 -3.00 -7.33 -11.80
CA LYS A 128 -1.70 -7.23 -12.46
C LYS A 128 -1.58 -8.37 -13.45
N CYS A 129 -1.21 -8.06 -14.67
CA CYS A 129 -0.84 -9.07 -15.65
C CYS A 129 0.61 -9.49 -15.43
N TYR A 130 0.82 -10.76 -15.07
CA TYR A 130 2.15 -11.33 -14.85
C TYR A 130 2.41 -12.45 -15.86
N SER A 131 3.68 -12.68 -16.15
CA SER A 131 4.12 -13.80 -16.97
C SER A 131 5.37 -14.40 -16.35
N CYS A 132 5.40 -15.72 -16.26
CA CYS A 132 6.59 -16.45 -15.81
C CYS A 132 7.55 -16.75 -16.97
N SER A 133 7.28 -16.23 -18.17
CA SER A 133 8.20 -16.32 -19.32
C SER A 133 9.50 -15.55 -19.06
N THR A 134 9.41 -14.44 -18.33
CA THR A 134 10.59 -13.65 -17.92
C THR A 134 11.17 -14.25 -16.65
N LEU A 135 12.39 -14.78 -16.72
CA LEU A 135 13.04 -15.43 -15.58
C LEU A 135 13.55 -14.40 -14.55
N PRO A 136 13.58 -14.74 -13.25
CA PRO A 136 14.20 -13.91 -12.22
C PRO A 136 15.68 -13.64 -12.51
N ASP A 137 16.12 -12.40 -12.26
CA ASP A 137 17.51 -12.02 -12.40
C ASP A 137 18.31 -12.44 -11.16
N VAL A 138 19.18 -13.43 -11.34
CA VAL A 138 20.11 -13.93 -10.31
C VAL A 138 21.52 -13.86 -10.90
N PRO A 139 22.38 -12.92 -10.44
CA PRO A 139 23.71 -12.74 -11.02
C PRO A 139 24.55 -14.02 -10.97
N HIS A 140 25.23 -14.32 -12.07
CA HIS A 140 26.10 -15.49 -12.23
C HIS A 140 25.39 -16.83 -12.00
N ALA A 141 24.09 -16.87 -12.26
CA ALA A 141 23.28 -18.07 -12.13
C ALA A 141 22.42 -18.29 -13.38
N GLN A 142 22.20 -19.56 -13.71
CA GLN A 142 21.41 -19.98 -14.86
C GLN A 142 20.41 -21.07 -14.45
N VAL A 143 19.24 -21.08 -15.06
CA VAL A 143 18.22 -22.10 -14.80
C VAL A 143 18.72 -23.47 -15.25
N THR A 144 18.61 -24.46 -14.37
CA THR A 144 19.01 -25.85 -14.63
C THR A 144 18.19 -26.44 -15.79
N GLN A 145 18.79 -27.34 -16.56
CA GLN A 145 18.11 -27.99 -17.70
C GLN A 145 16.87 -28.80 -17.25
N GLU A 146 16.91 -29.35 -16.03
CA GLU A 146 15.82 -30.13 -15.45
C GLU A 146 14.52 -29.32 -15.32
N THR A 147 14.64 -28.05 -14.92
CA THR A 147 13.48 -27.17 -14.71
C THR A 147 13.26 -26.19 -15.85
N ARG A 148 14.05 -26.25 -16.93
CA ARG A 148 13.96 -25.31 -18.04
C ARG A 148 12.81 -25.69 -18.96
N THR A 149 11.93 -24.75 -19.27
CA THR A 149 10.83 -24.98 -20.22
C THR A 149 10.61 -23.73 -21.07
N SER A 150 10.03 -23.90 -22.26
CA SER A 150 9.68 -22.80 -23.16
C SER A 150 8.48 -21.97 -22.67
N GLN A 151 7.63 -22.54 -21.82
CA GLN A 151 6.48 -21.88 -21.21
C GLN A 151 6.33 -22.33 -19.74
N TYR A 152 6.25 -21.35 -18.84
CA TYR A 152 6.06 -21.59 -17.41
C TYR A 152 4.63 -21.25 -17.00
N GLN A 153 3.98 -22.19 -16.31
CA GLN A 153 2.62 -22.04 -15.78
C GLN A 153 2.65 -21.90 -14.25
N ALA A 154 1.57 -21.39 -13.66
CA ALA A 154 1.45 -21.30 -12.21
C ALA A 154 1.68 -22.68 -11.56
N GLY A 155 2.54 -22.73 -10.55
CA GLY A 155 3.00 -23.94 -9.87
C GLY A 155 4.33 -24.50 -10.41
N HIS A 156 4.78 -24.11 -11.61
CA HIS A 156 6.11 -24.53 -12.09
C HIS A 156 7.22 -23.94 -11.23
N MET A 157 8.26 -24.74 -10.98
CA MET A 157 9.42 -24.36 -10.18
C MET A 157 10.67 -24.35 -11.05
N ILE A 158 11.52 -23.35 -10.86
CA ILE A 158 12.86 -23.28 -11.47
C ILE A 158 13.93 -23.35 -10.39
N HIS A 159 15.00 -24.09 -10.71
CA HIS A 159 16.21 -24.13 -9.92
C HIS A 159 17.33 -23.43 -10.68
N PHE A 160 18.13 -22.63 -9.97
CA PHE A 160 19.32 -22.01 -10.54
C PHE A 160 20.57 -22.79 -10.13
N ALA A 161 21.48 -22.93 -11.09
CA ALA A 161 22.86 -23.38 -10.89
C ALA A 161 23.82 -22.22 -11.17
N CYS A 162 24.87 -22.09 -10.36
CA CYS A 162 25.87 -21.06 -10.57
C CYS A 162 26.72 -21.33 -11.81
N GLU A 163 27.13 -20.26 -12.47
CA GLU A 163 28.10 -20.29 -13.56
C GLU A 163 29.48 -20.76 -13.06
N PRO A 164 30.34 -21.29 -13.96
CA PRO A 164 31.68 -21.75 -13.57
C PRO A 164 32.50 -20.69 -12.83
N GLY A 165 33.10 -21.07 -11.70
CA GLY A 165 33.88 -20.18 -10.84
C GLY A 165 33.05 -19.42 -9.79
N TYR A 166 31.74 -19.61 -9.78
CA TYR A 166 30.84 -19.15 -8.72
C TYR A 166 30.22 -20.36 -8.01
N THR A 167 29.95 -20.21 -6.73
CA THR A 167 29.27 -21.20 -5.91
C THR A 167 28.15 -20.54 -5.10
N SER A 168 27.25 -21.35 -4.57
CA SER A 168 26.19 -20.91 -3.66
C SER A 168 26.06 -21.92 -2.52
N ALA A 169 25.79 -21.43 -1.31
CA ALA A 169 25.65 -22.29 -0.13
C ALA A 169 24.38 -23.16 -0.17
N LEU A 170 23.36 -22.72 -0.92
CA LEU A 170 22.04 -23.35 -1.00
C LEU A 170 21.56 -23.32 -2.45
N THR A 171 20.76 -24.31 -2.86
CA THR A 171 20.11 -24.29 -4.18
C THR A 171 19.08 -23.17 -4.24
N ILE A 172 19.25 -22.24 -5.17
CA ILE A 172 18.34 -21.10 -5.36
C ILE A 172 17.09 -21.57 -6.12
N LYS A 173 15.90 -21.35 -5.55
CA LYS A 173 14.62 -21.88 -6.08
C LYS A 173 13.53 -20.82 -6.13
N TYR A 174 12.80 -20.79 -7.25
CA TYR A 174 11.65 -19.92 -7.46
C TYR A 174 10.45 -20.73 -7.94
N VAL A 175 9.25 -20.30 -7.57
CA VAL A 175 7.98 -20.86 -8.01
C VAL A 175 7.17 -19.81 -8.76
N CYS A 176 6.59 -20.19 -9.89
CA CYS A 176 5.67 -19.35 -10.62
C CYS A 176 4.33 -19.34 -9.87
N THR A 177 3.89 -18.17 -9.44
CA THR A 177 2.62 -17.98 -8.72
C THR A 177 1.68 -17.08 -9.51
N THR A 178 0.50 -16.81 -8.94
CA THR A 178 -0.40 -15.80 -9.50
C THR A 178 0.08 -14.35 -9.30
N GLU A 179 1.31 -14.14 -8.82
CA GLU A 179 1.95 -12.82 -8.78
C GLU A 179 3.28 -12.82 -9.56
N GLY A 180 3.51 -13.84 -10.40
CA GLY A 180 4.79 -14.08 -11.08
C GLY A 180 5.76 -14.94 -10.25
N TRP A 181 7.06 -14.83 -10.53
CA TRP A 181 8.08 -15.63 -9.85
C TRP A 181 8.28 -15.19 -8.39
N GLN A 182 8.02 -16.12 -7.46
CA GLN A 182 8.24 -15.93 -6.03
C GLN A 182 9.39 -16.80 -5.54
N PRO A 183 10.31 -16.27 -4.71
CA PRO A 183 11.44 -17.03 -4.20
C PRO A 183 11.00 -18.02 -3.12
N LEU A 184 11.22 -19.31 -3.33
CA LEU A 184 11.09 -20.34 -2.29
C LEU A 184 12.36 -20.42 -1.43
N GLN A 185 13.52 -20.29 -2.06
CA GLN A 185 14.83 -20.26 -1.40
C GLN A 185 15.66 -19.14 -2.02
N ARG A 186 15.79 -18.02 -1.30
CA ARG A 186 16.62 -16.88 -1.73
C ARG A 186 18.10 -17.21 -1.54
N GLY A 187 18.91 -16.83 -2.53
CA GLY A 187 20.36 -16.97 -2.47
C GLY A 187 21.03 -16.20 -3.60
N SER A 188 22.35 -16.26 -3.63
CA SER A 188 23.19 -15.58 -4.63
C SER A 188 24.42 -16.42 -4.94
N CYS A 189 24.89 -16.36 -6.18
CA CYS A 189 26.15 -16.97 -6.59
C CYS A 189 27.32 -16.02 -6.31
N TYR A 190 28.35 -16.51 -5.62
CA TYR A 190 29.56 -15.74 -5.26
C TYR A 190 30.83 -16.51 -5.62
N ARG A 191 31.95 -15.81 -5.83
CA ARG A 191 33.24 -16.46 -6.06
C ARG A 191 33.85 -16.91 -4.74
N GLU A 192 34.28 -18.17 -4.67
CA GLU A 192 35.16 -18.63 -3.59
C GLU A 192 36.57 -18.07 -3.80
N PHE A 193 37.09 -17.32 -2.82
CA PHE A 193 38.50 -16.97 -2.76
C PHE A 193 39.27 -18.20 -2.25
N LYS A 194 40.04 -18.84 -3.13
CA LYS A 194 41.09 -19.77 -2.70
C LYS A 194 42.12 -18.96 -1.90
N ASN A 195 42.21 -19.23 -0.60
CA ASN A 195 43.23 -18.64 0.26
C ASN A 195 44.63 -18.97 -0.29
N CYS A 196 45.42 -17.92 -0.58
CA CYS A 196 46.85 -18.03 -0.87
C CYS A 196 47.63 -18.27 0.43
N TYR A 197 47.56 -19.48 0.98
CA TYR A 197 48.55 -19.98 1.93
C TYR A 197 49.00 -21.36 1.49
N ASP A 198 49.74 -21.40 0.39
CA ASP A 198 50.55 -22.56 0.07
C ASP A 198 51.89 -22.08 -0.48
N GLY A 199 52.90 -22.12 0.39
CA GLY A 199 54.25 -21.70 0.07
C GLY A 199 54.99 -21.16 1.28
N LEU A 200 55.58 -22.05 2.08
CA LEU A 200 57.03 -22.10 2.34
C LEU A 200 57.37 -23.16 3.41
N TYR A 201 57.98 -24.26 2.94
CA TYR A 201 59.23 -24.86 3.46
C TYR A 201 59.32 -25.31 4.94
N PHE A 202 59.27 -26.62 5.18
CA PHE A 202 60.45 -27.50 5.46
C PHE A 202 60.00 -28.80 6.16
N TYR A 203 59.88 -29.88 5.39
CA TYR A 203 60.13 -31.23 5.91
C TYR A 203 61.64 -31.39 5.98
N ILE A 204 62.29 -31.46 7.16
CA ILE A 204 63.40 -32.41 7.44
C ILE A 204 63.63 -32.57 8.98
N TYR A 205 63.27 -33.74 9.51
CA TYR A 205 63.91 -34.55 10.59
C TYR A 205 64.04 -34.15 12.09
N PHE A 206 63.94 -35.23 12.91
CA PHE A 206 64.55 -35.53 14.23
C PHE A 206 63.76 -35.27 15.55
N SER A 207 63.05 -36.32 15.99
CA SER A 207 63.18 -37.00 17.30
C SER A 207 63.90 -36.26 18.46
N SER A 208 63.15 -35.71 19.44
CA SER A 208 63.59 -35.67 20.87
C SER A 208 62.44 -35.42 21.86
N LEU A 209 62.51 -36.03 23.05
CA LEU A 209 61.51 -35.91 24.14
C LEU A 209 61.41 -34.49 24.76
N LEU A 210 62.41 -33.62 24.56
CA LEU A 210 62.39 -32.23 25.03
C LEU A 210 61.37 -31.36 24.30
N HIS A 211 61.03 -31.69 23.04
CA HIS A 211 59.98 -30.99 22.30
C HIS A 211 58.56 -31.37 22.76
N LYS A 212 58.34 -32.51 23.42
CA LYS A 212 57.00 -32.86 23.94
C LYS A 212 56.62 -31.99 25.14
N LEU A 213 57.59 -31.62 25.98
CA LEU A 213 57.37 -30.72 27.12
C LEU A 213 57.17 -29.26 26.67
N THR A 214 57.90 -28.79 25.66
CA THR A 214 57.65 -27.47 25.07
C THR A 214 56.40 -27.45 24.20
N TYR A 215 56.02 -28.53 23.53
CA TYR A 215 54.77 -28.66 22.77
C TYR A 215 53.55 -28.69 23.70
N ILE A 216 53.63 -29.37 24.84
CA ILE A 216 52.58 -29.30 25.87
C ILE A 216 52.55 -27.92 26.51
N LEU A 217 53.69 -27.26 26.74
CA LEU A 217 53.74 -25.87 27.22
C LEU A 217 53.20 -24.88 26.17
N HIS A 218 53.43 -25.10 24.87
CA HIS A 218 52.85 -24.31 23.77
C HIS A 218 51.34 -24.57 23.63
N ILE A 219 50.86 -25.79 23.79
CA ILE A 219 49.41 -26.11 23.78
C ILE A 219 48.69 -25.53 25.01
N LEU A 220 49.35 -25.51 26.17
CA LEU A 220 48.80 -24.92 27.40
C LEU A 220 48.92 -23.39 27.45
N LEU A 221 49.87 -22.78 26.72
CA LEU A 221 50.01 -21.32 26.55
C LEU A 221 49.24 -20.76 25.34
N PHE A 222 48.95 -21.58 24.31
CA PHE A 222 48.21 -21.24 23.08
C PHE A 222 46.97 -22.12 22.89
N SER A 223 46.27 -22.47 23.97
CA SER A 223 44.84 -22.80 23.79
C SER A 223 44.17 -21.50 23.37
N ASP A 224 43.66 -21.45 22.13
CA ASP A 224 43.09 -20.25 21.48
C ASP A 224 42.06 -19.57 22.38
N ARG A 225 42.53 -18.62 23.21
CA ARG A 225 41.66 -17.78 24.02
C ARG A 225 40.86 -16.93 23.06
N SER A 226 39.57 -17.20 23.00
CA SER A 226 38.77 -16.69 21.91
C SER A 226 37.33 -16.50 22.33
N CYS A 227 36.75 -15.39 21.88
CA CYS A 227 35.40 -15.01 22.24
C CYS A 227 34.41 -15.64 21.26
N LYS A 228 33.35 -16.24 21.82
CA LYS A 228 32.19 -16.70 21.05
C LYS A 228 31.32 -15.50 20.69
N ILE A 229 30.72 -15.55 19.50
CA ILE A 229 29.72 -14.58 19.07
C ILE A 229 28.38 -14.97 19.71
N GLY A 230 27.78 -14.05 20.47
CA GLY A 230 26.47 -14.25 21.09
C GLY A 230 25.32 -14.06 20.11
N VAL A 231 24.08 -14.27 20.57
CA VAL A 231 22.88 -13.94 19.81
C VAL A 231 22.83 -12.42 19.59
N MET A 232 22.83 -11.99 18.34
CA MET A 232 22.79 -10.58 17.95
C MET A 232 21.37 -10.16 17.56
N ASP A 233 21.04 -8.89 17.76
CA ASP A 233 19.78 -8.30 17.32
C ASP A 233 19.67 -8.33 15.78
N PRO A 234 18.53 -8.73 15.18
CA PRO A 234 18.35 -8.82 13.72
C PRO A 234 18.60 -7.53 12.94
N HIS A 235 18.52 -6.37 13.60
CA HIS A 235 18.68 -5.05 13.00
C HIS A 235 20.05 -4.41 13.27
N LEU A 236 20.95 -5.15 13.90
CA LEU A 236 22.31 -4.74 14.23
C LEU A 236 23.26 -5.11 13.08
N TYR A 237 23.85 -4.11 12.44
CA TYR A 237 24.94 -4.30 11.50
C TYR A 237 26.26 -4.35 12.25
N VAL A 238 27.07 -5.38 11.96
CA VAL A 238 28.35 -5.61 12.64
C VAL A 238 29.48 -5.62 11.61
N ALA A 239 30.47 -4.76 11.82
CA ALA A 239 31.71 -4.73 11.07
C ALA A 239 32.84 -5.40 11.87
N GLY A 240 33.67 -6.19 11.19
CA GLY A 240 34.77 -6.94 11.80
C GLY A 240 34.50 -8.43 12.05
N LEU A 241 33.39 -8.98 11.51
CA LEU A 241 33.11 -10.42 11.57
C LEU A 241 34.04 -11.24 10.64
N PRO A 242 34.52 -12.41 11.06
CA PRO A 242 35.39 -13.24 10.23
C PRO A 242 34.60 -13.95 9.11
N PRO A 243 35.24 -14.22 7.96
CA PRO A 243 34.59 -14.82 6.80
C PRO A 243 34.23 -16.31 6.93
N SER A 244 34.64 -17.03 7.99
CA SER A 244 34.09 -18.34 8.38
C SER A 244 34.62 -18.84 9.74
N ASN A 245 33.78 -19.58 10.48
CA ASN A 245 33.95 -20.18 11.82
C ASN A 245 33.95 -19.21 13.04
N GLU A 246 33.01 -19.46 13.97
CA GLU A 246 32.50 -18.56 15.03
C GLU A 246 33.44 -18.31 16.23
N ILE A 247 34.68 -17.91 16.00
CA ILE A 247 35.67 -17.74 17.07
C ILE A 247 36.53 -16.47 16.83
N MET A 248 36.54 -15.52 17.77
CA MET A 248 37.32 -14.27 17.68
C MET A 248 38.54 -14.28 18.58
N ALA A 249 39.74 -14.07 18.02
CA ALA A 249 40.97 -14.03 18.80
C ALA A 249 41.04 -12.80 19.72
N THR A 250 41.73 -12.92 20.86
CA THR A 250 41.99 -11.81 21.79
C THR A 250 42.51 -10.56 21.08
N GLY A 251 41.99 -9.40 21.44
CA GLY A 251 42.30 -8.10 20.83
C GLY A 251 41.47 -7.76 19.58
N HIS A 252 40.62 -8.67 19.08
CA HIS A 252 39.69 -8.35 17.99
C HIS A 252 38.60 -7.40 18.46
N LYS A 253 38.26 -6.45 17.58
CA LYS A 253 37.26 -5.41 17.83
C LYS A 253 36.09 -5.55 16.86
N LEU A 254 34.89 -5.60 17.41
CA LEU A 254 33.65 -5.53 16.64
C LEU A 254 33.10 -4.13 16.72
N ARG A 255 32.68 -3.58 15.59
CA ARG A 255 31.99 -2.28 15.50
C ARG A 255 30.54 -2.48 15.12
N PHE A 256 29.66 -1.77 15.81
CA PHE A 256 28.22 -1.92 15.65
C PHE A 256 27.59 -0.65 15.10
N LEU A 257 26.67 -0.84 14.16
CA LEU A 257 25.82 0.20 13.60
C LEU A 257 24.38 -0.33 13.50
N CYS A 258 23.39 0.56 13.59
CA CYS A 258 22.00 0.18 13.38
C CYS A 258 21.61 0.30 11.90
N SER A 259 20.91 -0.70 11.37
CA SER A 259 20.30 -0.66 10.05
C SER A 259 19.14 0.36 10.05
N ASN A 260 19.34 1.52 9.42
CA ASN A 260 18.38 2.64 9.26
C ASN A 260 18.04 3.41 10.55
N THR A 261 18.49 4.67 10.64
CA THR A 261 18.07 5.75 11.59
C THR A 261 17.91 5.40 13.09
N GLY A 262 18.26 4.18 13.53
CA GLY A 262 18.15 3.74 14.92
C GLY A 262 19.28 4.28 15.79
N VAL A 263 19.00 4.45 17.08
CA VAL A 263 20.00 4.86 18.08
C VAL A 263 20.58 3.61 18.73
N LEU A 264 21.90 3.49 18.75
CA LEU A 264 22.59 2.39 19.39
C LEU A 264 22.56 2.57 20.92
N ILE A 265 22.00 1.62 21.66
CA ILE A 265 22.10 1.54 23.12
C ILE A 265 23.18 0.53 23.49
N GLY A 266 24.25 1.04 24.10
CA GLY A 266 25.41 0.26 24.51
C GLY A 266 26.68 0.74 23.83
N SER A 267 27.71 -0.11 23.82
CA SER A 267 29.03 0.24 23.26
C SER A 267 29.04 0.15 21.74
N THR A 268 29.51 1.19 21.06
CA THR A 268 29.68 1.23 19.58
C THR A 268 30.78 0.30 19.07
N GLU A 269 31.72 -0.04 19.95
CA GLU A 269 32.83 -0.97 19.70
C GLU A 269 33.03 -1.83 20.95
N ILE A 270 33.23 -3.13 20.77
CA ILE A 270 33.61 -4.06 21.86
C ILE A 270 34.85 -4.85 21.46
N GLU A 271 35.63 -5.27 22.45
CA GLU A 271 36.92 -5.95 22.28
C GLU A 271 36.94 -7.28 23.02
N CYS A 272 37.49 -8.32 22.39
CA CYS A 272 37.68 -9.62 23.01
C CYS A 272 38.91 -9.60 23.94
N LEU A 273 38.70 -9.80 25.23
CA LEU A 273 39.74 -9.74 26.26
C LEU A 273 40.45 -11.08 26.46
N GLU A 274 41.63 -11.05 27.08
CA GLU A 274 42.44 -12.24 27.41
C GLU A 274 41.75 -13.24 28.35
N ASN A 275 40.64 -12.85 28.99
CA ASN A 275 39.82 -13.71 29.83
C ASN A 275 38.67 -14.39 29.05
N GLU A 276 38.71 -14.39 27.72
CA GLU A 276 37.72 -15.01 26.83
C GLU A 276 36.32 -14.39 26.91
N GLN A 277 36.22 -13.16 27.41
CA GLN A 277 34.98 -12.38 27.48
C GLN A 277 35.11 -11.07 26.69
N TRP A 278 33.96 -10.57 26.22
CA TRP A 278 33.88 -9.24 25.66
C TRP A 278 33.99 -8.20 26.78
N ASN A 279 34.72 -7.11 26.54
CA ASN A 279 34.88 -6.02 27.50
C ASN A 279 33.55 -5.31 27.86
N SER A 280 32.53 -5.45 27.01
CA SER A 280 31.19 -4.90 27.16
C SER A 280 30.16 -5.87 26.57
N PRO A 281 28.89 -5.83 27.04
CA PRO A 281 27.80 -6.57 26.40
C PRO A 281 27.53 -6.08 24.97
N PHE A 282 26.96 -6.95 24.12
CA PHE A 282 26.53 -6.58 22.77
C PHE A 282 25.47 -5.45 22.84
N PRO A 283 25.63 -4.37 22.07
CA PRO A 283 24.67 -3.28 22.07
C PRO A 283 23.37 -3.72 21.40
N THR A 284 22.28 -3.06 21.79
CA THR A 284 21.00 -3.19 21.10
C THR A 284 20.74 -1.94 20.28
N CYS A 285 19.99 -2.09 19.21
CA CYS A 285 19.47 -0.92 18.51
C CYS A 285 18.16 -0.50 19.18
N SER A 286 18.15 0.59 19.95
CA SER A 286 16.90 1.31 20.20
C SER A 286 16.61 2.21 19.02
N GLY A 287 16.15 1.60 17.95
CA GLY A 287 15.61 2.29 16.81
C GLY A 287 14.14 1.97 16.72
N ALA A 288 13.29 2.90 17.17
CA ALA A 288 11.96 3.12 16.64
C ALA A 288 11.19 1.84 16.22
N GLN A 289 10.43 1.24 17.14
CA GLN A 289 9.21 0.57 16.71
C GLN A 289 8.24 1.65 16.22
N GLY A 290 8.55 2.19 15.05
CA GLY A 290 7.55 2.87 14.28
C GLY A 290 6.47 1.87 13.89
N CYS A 291 5.23 2.30 13.87
CA CYS A 291 4.15 1.42 13.46
C CYS A 291 4.23 1.22 11.94
N GLY A 292 3.87 0.01 11.50
CA GLY A 292 3.65 -0.26 10.08
C GLY A 292 2.43 0.49 9.56
N ARG A 293 1.88 0.04 8.43
CA ARG A 293 0.63 0.65 7.92
C ARG A 293 -0.49 0.56 8.97
N PRO A 294 -1.32 1.61 9.09
CA PRO A 294 -2.47 1.62 9.98
C PRO A 294 -3.42 0.46 9.65
N PRO A 295 -4.09 -0.15 10.66
CA PRO A 295 -5.05 -1.22 10.42
C PRO A 295 -6.26 -0.68 9.63
N PRO A 296 -6.86 -1.48 8.73
CA PRO A 296 -8.07 -1.08 8.02
C PRO A 296 -9.26 -0.93 8.98
N LEU A 297 -10.18 -0.04 8.65
CA LEU A 297 -11.42 0.20 9.40
C LEU A 297 -12.62 -0.31 8.60
N SER A 298 -13.44 -1.18 9.18
CA SER A 298 -14.71 -1.58 8.56
C SER A 298 -15.60 -0.36 8.36
N ASP A 299 -16.16 -0.22 7.16
CA ASP A 299 -17.02 0.90 6.76
C ASP A 299 -16.39 2.28 6.95
N GLY A 300 -15.05 2.35 6.85
CA GLY A 300 -14.28 3.60 6.91
C GLY A 300 -12.96 3.48 6.17
N ASP A 301 -12.25 4.59 6.06
CA ASP A 301 -10.92 4.66 5.44
C ASP A 301 -10.08 5.73 6.14
N THR A 302 -8.79 5.74 5.86
CA THR A 302 -7.89 6.82 6.21
C THR A 302 -8.17 8.05 5.35
N LYS A 303 -8.20 9.24 5.97
CA LYS A 303 -8.52 10.51 5.30
C LYS A 303 -7.44 10.97 4.32
N THR A 304 -6.21 10.55 4.56
CA THR A 304 -5.03 10.89 3.75
C THR A 304 -4.22 9.63 3.44
N SER A 305 -3.35 9.72 2.44
CA SER A 305 -2.49 8.60 2.06
C SER A 305 -1.62 8.12 3.23
N THR A 306 -1.53 6.79 3.35
CA THR A 306 -0.78 6.17 4.45
C THR A 306 0.70 6.03 4.12
N LYS A 307 1.57 6.32 5.10
CA LYS A 307 3.01 6.04 5.02
C LYS A 307 3.25 4.53 5.19
N ARG A 308 4.41 4.01 4.74
CA ARG A 308 4.82 2.63 5.07
C ARG A 308 5.24 2.48 6.54
N LEU A 309 5.73 3.55 7.15
CA LEU A 309 6.27 3.57 8.50
C LEU A 309 5.86 4.87 9.19
N TYR A 310 5.45 4.76 10.46
CA TYR A 310 5.00 5.87 11.30
C TYR A 310 5.84 5.94 12.57
N GLN A 311 6.27 7.13 13.00
CA GLN A 311 7.01 7.29 14.25
C GLN A 311 6.10 7.20 15.48
N HIS A 312 6.67 6.91 16.65
CA HIS A 312 5.95 6.94 17.93
C HIS A 312 5.25 8.30 18.12
N ASN A 313 4.01 8.27 18.65
CA ASN A 313 3.07 9.39 18.76
C ASN A 313 2.53 9.97 17.45
N GLU A 314 2.92 9.48 16.27
CA GLU A 314 2.24 9.87 15.02
C GLU A 314 0.81 9.33 14.99
N LYS A 315 -0.09 10.13 14.41
CA LYS A 315 -1.52 9.84 14.34
C LYS A 315 -1.99 9.72 12.91
N VAL A 316 -2.97 8.84 12.71
CA VAL A 316 -3.66 8.66 11.44
C VAL A 316 -5.12 8.98 11.66
N GLU A 317 -5.63 9.91 10.85
CA GLU A 317 -7.05 10.28 10.86
C GLU A 317 -7.85 9.34 9.95
N TYR A 318 -8.91 8.78 10.50
CA TYR A 318 -9.89 7.96 9.80
C TYR A 318 -11.17 8.75 9.56
N ILE A 319 -11.92 8.32 8.57
CA ILE A 319 -13.22 8.83 8.18
C ILE A 319 -14.14 7.64 7.91
N CYS A 320 -15.38 7.71 8.35
CA CYS A 320 -16.37 6.69 8.02
C CYS A 320 -16.92 6.90 6.61
N GLN A 321 -17.34 5.81 5.97
CA GLN A 321 -18.04 5.84 4.69
C GLN A 321 -19.36 6.64 4.80
N ARG A 322 -19.93 7.00 3.65
CA ARG A 322 -21.11 7.88 3.60
C ARG A 322 -22.23 7.34 4.52
N TYR A 323 -22.83 8.26 5.29
CA TYR A 323 -23.91 8.01 6.26
C TYR A 323 -23.53 7.18 7.51
N HIS A 324 -22.30 6.67 7.61
CA HIS A 324 -21.84 6.02 8.83
C HIS A 324 -21.32 7.06 9.83
N VAL A 325 -21.64 6.84 11.12
CA VAL A 325 -21.26 7.77 12.19
C VAL A 325 -20.07 7.22 12.96
N MET A 326 -19.05 8.04 13.15
CA MET A 326 -17.84 7.64 13.88
C MET A 326 -18.04 7.64 15.39
N LYS A 327 -17.62 6.56 16.06
CA LYS A 327 -17.56 6.48 17.52
C LYS A 327 -16.16 6.10 18.00
N GLY A 328 -15.72 6.76 19.08
CA GLY A 328 -14.40 6.57 19.69
C GLY A 328 -13.32 7.57 19.25
N GLY A 329 -13.64 8.44 18.29
CA GLY A 329 -12.76 9.51 17.79
C GLY A 329 -12.09 9.16 16.46
N PRO A 330 -11.52 10.12 15.72
CA PRO A 330 -11.03 9.88 14.37
C PRO A 330 -9.56 9.44 14.30
N PHE A 331 -8.85 9.26 15.41
CA PHE A 331 -7.42 9.04 15.38
C PHE A 331 -7.02 7.67 15.93
N LYS A 332 -6.15 6.97 15.21
CA LYS A 332 -5.26 5.97 15.81
C LYS A 332 -3.87 6.56 16.00
N THR A 333 -3.25 6.27 17.13
CA THR A 333 -1.93 6.77 17.52
C THR A 333 -0.95 5.62 17.58
N CYS A 334 0.20 5.78 16.93
CA CYS A 334 1.28 4.82 17.01
C CYS A 334 1.94 4.90 18.39
N ASN A 335 1.92 3.79 19.14
CA ASN A 335 2.56 3.67 20.44
C ASN A 335 3.56 2.51 20.38
N ASP A 336 4.83 2.84 20.14
CA ASP A 336 5.96 1.90 20.15
C ASP A 336 5.66 0.58 19.42
N GLY A 337 5.19 0.67 18.17
CA GLY A 337 4.92 -0.47 17.30
C GLY A 337 3.47 -0.91 17.22
N GLU A 338 2.62 -0.43 18.13
CA GLU A 338 1.21 -0.80 18.19
C GLU A 338 0.27 0.39 17.90
N TRP A 339 -0.78 0.15 17.11
CA TRP A 339 -1.79 1.17 16.81
C TRP A 339 -2.88 1.22 17.88
N THR A 340 -2.82 2.26 18.71
CA THR A 340 -3.79 2.51 19.80
C THR A 340 -4.89 3.48 19.38
N GLY A 341 -6.05 3.42 20.04
CA GLY A 341 -7.24 4.23 19.72
C GLY A 341 -8.42 3.36 19.28
N GLU A 342 -9.53 3.45 20.01
CA GLU A 342 -10.76 2.74 19.70
C GLU A 342 -11.58 3.55 18.72
N ILE A 343 -11.86 2.97 17.55
CA ILE A 343 -12.67 3.62 16.50
C ILE A 343 -13.63 2.58 15.91
N ARG A 344 -14.86 3.00 15.64
CA ARG A 344 -15.84 2.19 14.89
C ARG A 344 -16.79 3.08 14.10
N CYS A 345 -17.18 2.61 12.92
CA CYS A 345 -18.20 3.24 12.10
C CYS A 345 -19.55 2.58 12.40
N LEU A 346 -20.51 3.38 12.87
CA LEU A 346 -21.85 2.95 13.20
C LEU A 346 -22.71 3.01 11.94
N GLN A 347 -23.35 1.90 11.63
CA GLN A 347 -24.12 1.74 10.42
C GLN A 347 -25.34 2.67 10.40
N PRO A 348 -25.63 3.31 9.26
CA PRO A 348 -26.87 4.04 9.06
C PRO A 348 -28.04 3.07 8.99
N CYS A 349 -29.22 3.58 9.33
CA CYS A 349 -30.45 2.85 9.13
C CYS A 349 -31.03 3.20 7.77
N THR A 350 -31.57 2.20 7.10
CA THR A 350 -32.29 2.40 5.83
C THR A 350 -33.71 1.94 5.99
N VAL A 351 -34.66 2.83 5.71
CA VAL A 351 -36.09 2.49 5.67
C VAL A 351 -36.58 2.76 4.26
N ASN A 352 -37.15 1.74 3.63
CA ASN A 352 -37.70 1.82 2.28
C ASN A 352 -39.24 1.76 2.30
N ARG A 353 -39.82 2.08 1.15
CA ARG A 353 -41.27 2.09 0.94
C ARG A 353 -41.95 0.74 1.20
N ASP A 354 -41.32 -0.38 0.87
CA ASP A 354 -41.95 -1.71 1.07
C ASP A 354 -42.06 -2.05 2.55
N ASP A 355 -41.04 -1.74 3.33
CA ASP A 355 -41.05 -1.88 4.79
C ASP A 355 -42.16 -1.02 5.41
N MET A 356 -42.30 0.22 4.98
CA MET A 356 -43.34 1.14 5.47
C MET A 356 -44.76 0.68 5.10
N ASN A 357 -44.96 0.20 3.87
CA ASN A 357 -46.26 -0.28 3.38
C ASN A 357 -46.74 -1.49 4.19
N ARG A 358 -45.84 -2.42 4.54
CA ARG A 358 -46.15 -3.59 5.38
C ARG A 358 -46.67 -3.20 6.77
N HIS A 359 -46.23 -2.05 7.28
CA HIS A 359 -46.60 -1.55 8.59
C HIS A 359 -47.69 -0.45 8.53
N ASN A 360 -48.19 -0.12 7.33
CA ASN A 360 -49.21 0.91 7.07
C ASN A 360 -48.84 2.29 7.64
N ILE A 361 -47.56 2.65 7.47
CA ILE A 361 -46.96 3.90 7.91
C ILE A 361 -46.29 4.65 6.75
N TRP A 362 -45.96 5.92 6.96
CA TRP A 362 -45.24 6.79 6.04
C TRP A 362 -44.40 7.82 6.85
N PHE A 363 -43.32 8.35 6.28
CA PHE A 363 -42.51 9.39 6.94
C PHE A 363 -43.30 10.67 7.17
N ARG A 364 -43.29 11.21 8.39
CA ARG A 364 -44.07 12.43 8.67
C ARG A 364 -43.57 13.66 7.88
N TYR A 365 -42.25 13.83 7.76
CA TYR A 365 -41.65 15.04 7.20
C TYR A 365 -40.92 14.85 5.87
N SER A 366 -40.60 13.60 5.49
CA SER A 366 -39.93 13.30 4.22
C SER A 366 -40.91 12.77 3.18
N ARG A 367 -40.65 13.08 1.90
CA ARG A 367 -41.38 12.53 0.75
C ARG A 367 -40.61 11.43 0.01
N ASP A 368 -39.44 11.05 0.51
CA ASP A 368 -38.57 10.08 -0.15
C ASP A 368 -39.01 8.64 0.10
N ASP A 369 -38.99 7.82 -0.95
CA ASP A 369 -39.29 6.39 -0.89
C ASP A 369 -38.17 5.56 -0.23
N LYS A 370 -36.99 6.16 -0.01
CA LYS A 370 -35.84 5.58 0.68
C LYS A 370 -35.12 6.63 1.52
N LEU A 371 -35.15 6.46 2.83
CA LEU A 371 -34.44 7.32 3.77
C LEU A 371 -33.20 6.61 4.33
N TYR A 372 -32.06 7.29 4.27
CA TYR A 372 -30.87 6.93 5.03
C TYR A 372 -30.79 7.84 6.25
N SER A 373 -30.74 7.25 7.43
CA SER A 373 -30.62 7.97 8.70
C SER A 373 -29.29 7.62 9.34
N GLU A 374 -28.58 8.63 9.79
CA GLU A 374 -27.36 8.45 10.58
C GLU A 374 -27.70 7.78 11.92
N HIS A 375 -26.72 7.13 12.54
CA HIS A 375 -26.91 6.57 13.86
C HIS A 375 -27.29 7.67 14.86
N ASP A 376 -28.22 7.36 15.76
CA ASP A 376 -28.85 8.29 16.70
C ASP A 376 -29.82 9.34 16.08
N ASP A 377 -30.06 9.32 14.77
CA ASP A 377 -31.14 10.11 14.19
C ASP A 377 -32.51 9.60 14.64
N GLU A 378 -33.45 10.54 14.83
CA GLU A 378 -34.84 10.23 15.14
C GLU A 378 -35.74 10.41 13.92
N ILE A 379 -36.42 9.32 13.57
CA ILE A 379 -37.36 9.24 12.46
C ILE A 379 -38.77 9.22 13.03
N GLU A 380 -39.60 10.15 12.57
CA GLU A 380 -41.01 10.19 12.95
C GLU A 380 -41.91 9.69 11.81
N PHE A 381 -42.77 8.74 12.15
CA PHE A 381 -43.73 8.12 11.27
C PHE A 381 -45.15 8.64 11.53
N MET A 382 -46.01 8.45 10.54
CA MET A 382 -47.45 8.66 10.65
C MET A 382 -48.20 7.51 9.97
N CYS A 383 -49.40 7.20 10.44
CA CYS A 383 -50.23 6.17 9.82
C CYS A 383 -50.71 6.64 8.45
N THR A 384 -50.59 5.78 7.45
CA THR A 384 -51.18 6.01 6.13
C THR A 384 -52.71 5.89 6.23
N ARG A 385 -53.19 4.91 7.01
CA ARG A 385 -54.61 4.73 7.40
C ARG A 385 -54.69 4.15 8.81
N GLY A 386 -55.84 4.29 9.47
CA GLY A 386 -56.06 3.68 10.78
C GLY A 386 -55.35 4.42 11.92
N ARG A 387 -55.06 3.71 13.02
CA ARG A 387 -54.42 4.28 14.21
C ARG A 387 -53.19 3.47 14.63
N PRO A 388 -52.23 4.09 15.35
CA PRO A 388 -51.11 3.37 15.93
C PRO A 388 -51.57 2.19 16.79
N VAL A 389 -50.97 1.02 16.60
CA VAL A 389 -51.21 -0.18 17.41
C VAL A 389 -49.89 -0.77 17.91
N GLY A 390 -49.93 -1.45 19.05
CA GLY A 390 -48.75 -2.00 19.71
C GLY A 390 -48.08 -1.03 20.68
N THR A 391 -46.88 -1.38 21.14
CA THR A 391 -46.13 -0.65 22.18
C THR A 391 -45.05 0.29 21.62
N LEU A 392 -44.70 0.16 20.34
CA LEU A 392 -43.71 1.01 19.68
C LEU A 392 -44.30 2.38 19.35
N GLY A 393 -43.67 3.44 19.83
CA GLY A 393 -44.07 4.82 19.53
C GLY A 393 -43.84 5.19 18.05
N MET A 394 -44.51 6.24 17.58
CA MET A 394 -44.36 6.70 16.19
C MET A 394 -43.03 7.39 15.89
N ARG A 395 -42.24 7.74 16.92
CA ARG A 395 -40.90 8.29 16.79
C ARG A 395 -39.89 7.23 17.20
N GLN A 396 -38.94 6.94 16.33
CA GLN A 396 -38.00 5.84 16.47
C GLN A 396 -36.59 6.32 16.17
N LYS A 397 -35.62 5.75 16.86
CA LYS A 397 -34.22 6.12 16.70
C LYS A 397 -33.48 5.08 15.86
N CYS A 398 -32.51 5.52 15.08
CA CYS A 398 -31.60 4.62 14.38
C CYS A 398 -30.55 4.06 15.35
N GLU A 399 -30.66 2.77 15.70
CA GLU A 399 -29.74 2.09 16.59
C GLU A 399 -29.00 0.97 15.85
N HIS A 400 -27.70 1.12 15.66
CA HIS A 400 -26.82 0.11 15.07
C HIS A 400 -27.32 -0.45 13.71
N GLY A 401 -27.78 0.44 12.81
CA GLY A 401 -28.30 0.05 11.50
C GLY A 401 -29.76 -0.46 11.51
N VAL A 402 -30.42 -0.47 12.67
CA VAL A 402 -31.80 -0.93 12.84
C VAL A 402 -32.70 0.23 13.28
N VAL A 403 -33.85 0.36 12.60
CA VAL A 403 -34.98 1.18 13.04
C VAL A 403 -36.16 0.25 13.28
N HIS A 404 -36.71 0.25 14.49
CA HIS A 404 -37.90 -0.52 14.81
C HIS A 404 -39.14 0.17 14.25
N LEU A 405 -39.83 -0.45 13.30
CA LEU A 405 -40.97 0.18 12.63
C LEU A 405 -42.27 0.01 13.46
N PRO A 406 -42.98 1.12 13.77
CA PRO A 406 -44.30 1.05 14.41
C PRO A 406 -45.36 0.58 13.40
N THR A 407 -46.49 0.06 13.87
CA THR A 407 -47.56 -0.47 13.00
C THR A 407 -48.87 0.29 13.19
N CYS A 408 -49.65 0.45 12.11
CA CYS A 408 -51.00 1.01 12.16
C CYS A 408 -52.05 0.03 11.59
N GLN A 409 -53.23 -0.01 12.20
CA GLN A 409 -54.37 -0.81 11.74
C GLN A 409 -55.68 0.00 11.75
#